data_AF-A0A7T1HH16-F1
#
_entry.id   AF-A0A7T1HH16-F1
#
_cell.length_a   1.000
_cell.length_b   1.000
_cell.length_c   1.000
_cell.angle_alpha   90.00
_cell.angle_beta   90.00
_cell.angle_gamma   90.00
#
_symmetry.space_group_name_H-M   'P 1'
#
loop_
_entity.id
_entity.type
_entity.pdbx_description
1 polymer ?
#
loop_
_entity_poly.entity_id
_entity_poly.type
_entity_poly.pdbx_seq_one_letter_code
_entity_poly.pdbx_strand_id
1 'polypeptide(L)'
;MESSDAARPPALPAEEVFRRVADAVVTIDVPDGQGAGVMLSASGLIGTSQHLVEGWCTALVRFRDGKQVRARVVRSFRDADLAFLQLPEEAVPEAVERVRCGLIQDRAPAGRTPIVGETVYAIGHPLGLPYTLTRGIVSAVGRQVAGRSYLQVDAAINPGNSGGPLYDGQAELVGLMACSRAESQGLNFAVTAEQVYSRFNLYLEEREQGARFYCCVCGAACRDPAYCDRCGALLALVDAVEELESAAGDDKAREDAEEESDGNGNGEGETEDQNEQGSEVMDCPVCGAACSEGAAYCAVCGATL
;
A
#
# COMPACT_ATOMS: atom_id res chain seq x y z
N MET A 1 -1.63 44.02 -2.84
CA MET A 1 -1.37 42.59 -2.59
C MET A 1 -1.16 41.95 -3.94
N GLU A 2 0.10 41.86 -4.36
CA GLU A 2 0.47 41.31 -5.65
C GLU A 2 0.24 39.80 -5.60
N SER A 3 -0.76 39.36 -6.35
CA SER A 3 -0.97 37.96 -6.72
C SER A 3 0.21 37.53 -7.58
N SER A 4 1.17 36.82 -7.02
CA SER A 4 2.24 36.20 -7.79
C SER A 4 1.67 35.00 -8.55
N ASP A 5 1.00 35.30 -9.66
CA ASP A 5 0.58 34.33 -10.67
C ASP A 5 1.82 33.93 -11.50
N ALA A 6 2.82 33.38 -10.81
CA ALA A 6 3.99 32.82 -11.45
C ALA A 6 3.50 31.60 -12.22
N ALA A 7 3.45 31.71 -13.54
CA ALA A 7 3.10 30.61 -14.43
C ALA A 7 3.91 29.37 -14.03
N ARG A 8 3.19 28.28 -13.73
CA ARG A 8 3.79 27.02 -13.31
C ARG A 8 4.88 26.61 -14.31
N PRO A 9 6.06 26.17 -13.85
CA PRO A 9 7.08 25.68 -14.76
C PRO A 9 6.51 24.54 -15.62
N PRO A 10 7.01 24.35 -16.85
CA PRO A 10 6.56 23.27 -17.72
C PRO A 10 6.75 21.91 -17.05
N ALA A 11 5.91 20.94 -17.42
CA ALA A 11 6.04 19.56 -16.95
C ALA A 11 7.40 18.99 -17.34
N LEU A 12 8.03 18.31 -16.39
CA LEU A 12 9.22 17.51 -16.60
C LEU A 12 8.91 16.35 -17.55
N PRO A 13 9.89 15.88 -18.33
CA PRO A 13 9.77 14.61 -19.03
C PRO A 13 9.45 13.48 -18.06
N ALA A 14 8.65 12.50 -18.50
CA ALA A 14 8.24 11.37 -17.65
C ALA A 14 9.42 10.61 -17.04
N GLU A 15 10.51 10.47 -17.79
CA GLU A 15 11.74 9.85 -17.33
C GLU A 15 12.39 10.64 -16.18
N GLU A 16 12.36 11.97 -16.23
CA GLU A 16 12.91 12.83 -15.18
C GLU A 16 12.04 12.79 -13.92
N VAL A 17 10.71 12.75 -14.07
CA VAL A 17 9.80 12.50 -12.94
C VAL A 17 10.16 11.17 -12.28
N PHE A 18 10.26 10.10 -13.07
CA PHE A 18 10.60 8.77 -12.59
C PHE A 18 11.95 8.73 -11.85
N ARG A 19 13.01 9.28 -12.44
CA ARG A 19 14.35 9.32 -11.81
C ARG A 19 14.36 10.03 -10.46
N ARG A 20 13.52 11.06 -10.28
CA ARG A 20 13.47 11.84 -9.04
C ARG A 20 12.79 11.11 -7.89
N VAL A 21 11.81 10.26 -8.19
CA VAL A 21 10.89 9.73 -7.16
C VAL A 21 10.93 8.21 -7.01
N ALA A 22 11.44 7.47 -8.00
CA ALA A 22 11.39 6.00 -8.00
C ALA A 22 12.04 5.38 -6.76
N ASP A 23 13.11 5.98 -6.23
CA ASP A 23 13.83 5.46 -5.06
C ASP A 23 13.02 5.58 -3.76
N ALA A 24 12.01 6.48 -3.71
CA ALA A 24 11.08 6.58 -2.58
C ALA A 24 9.91 5.60 -2.68
N VAL A 25 9.74 4.90 -3.80
CA VAL A 25 8.64 3.95 -4.01
C VAL A 25 9.10 2.56 -3.60
N VAL A 26 8.29 1.88 -2.80
CA VAL A 26 8.58 0.56 -2.25
C VAL A 26 7.50 -0.45 -2.62
N THR A 27 7.85 -1.73 -2.66
CA THR A 27 6.87 -2.82 -2.68
C THR A 27 6.54 -3.18 -1.24
N ILE A 28 5.29 -3.52 -0.97
CA ILE A 28 4.81 -3.97 0.32
C ILE A 28 4.18 -5.34 0.12
N ASP A 29 4.75 -6.34 0.78
CA ASP A 29 4.28 -7.71 0.81
C ASP A 29 3.67 -8.01 2.20
N VAL A 30 2.45 -8.54 2.20
CA VAL A 30 1.80 -9.17 3.34
C VAL A 30 1.46 -10.62 2.97
N PRO A 31 1.18 -11.53 3.92
CA PRO A 31 1.02 -12.95 3.60
C PRO A 31 -0.03 -13.29 2.53
N ASP A 32 -1.09 -12.49 2.38
CA ASP A 32 -2.17 -12.70 1.42
C ASP A 32 -2.28 -11.61 0.33
N GLY A 33 -1.28 -10.73 0.21
CA GLY A 33 -1.37 -9.58 -0.68
C GLY A 33 -0.06 -8.86 -0.97
N GLN A 34 -0.03 -8.16 -2.10
CA GLN A 34 1.08 -7.31 -2.50
C GLN A 34 0.56 -5.98 -3.03
N GLY A 35 1.27 -4.90 -2.71
CA GLY A 35 1.03 -3.58 -3.25
C GLY A 35 2.29 -2.73 -3.25
N ALA A 36 2.08 -1.43 -3.42
CA ALA A 36 3.14 -0.44 -3.38
C ALA A 36 2.92 0.52 -2.20
N GLY A 37 3.98 1.23 -1.86
CA GLY A 37 3.94 2.36 -0.94
C GLY A 37 4.93 3.43 -1.36
N VAL A 38 4.89 4.55 -0.66
CA VAL A 38 5.84 5.64 -0.84
C VAL A 38 6.37 6.10 0.50
N MET A 39 7.67 6.36 0.57
CA MET A 39 8.25 7.02 1.72
C MET A 39 7.76 8.47 1.83
N LEU A 40 7.20 8.78 2.99
CA LEU A 40 6.63 10.09 3.34
C LEU A 40 7.60 10.96 4.14
N SER A 41 8.54 10.35 4.87
CA SER A 41 9.53 11.07 5.69
C SER A 41 10.92 10.41 5.64
N ALA A 42 11.94 11.21 5.97
CA ALA A 42 13.30 10.72 6.17
C ALA A 42 13.43 9.80 7.39
N SER A 43 12.47 9.83 8.32
CA SER A 43 12.44 8.91 9.46
C SER A 43 11.96 7.50 9.10
N GLY A 44 11.69 7.20 7.82
CA GLY A 44 11.26 5.88 7.38
C GLY A 44 9.76 5.62 7.46
N LEU A 45 8.93 6.67 7.54
CA LEU A 45 7.48 6.53 7.45
C LEU A 45 7.06 6.29 6.01
N ILE A 46 6.21 5.29 5.78
CA ILE A 46 5.68 4.91 4.46
C ILE A 46 4.16 5.07 4.47
N GLY A 47 3.60 5.61 3.38
CA GLY A 47 2.18 5.61 3.09
C GLY A 47 1.81 4.51 2.10
N THR A 48 0.68 3.84 2.33
CA THR A 48 0.10 2.82 1.43
C THR A 48 -1.42 2.73 1.61
N SER A 49 -2.06 1.80 0.92
CA SER A 49 -3.49 1.52 1.06
C SER A 49 -3.81 0.78 2.36
N GLN A 50 -4.93 1.13 3.01
CA GLN A 50 -5.37 0.42 4.21
C GLN A 50 -5.78 -1.02 3.93
N HIS A 51 -6.47 -1.27 2.82
CA HIS A 51 -6.94 -2.61 2.49
C HIS A 51 -5.78 -3.60 2.27
N LEU A 52 -4.58 -3.11 1.93
CA LEU A 52 -3.40 -3.96 1.75
C LEU A 52 -2.89 -4.50 3.08
N VAL A 53 -3.00 -3.73 4.16
CA VAL A 53 -2.46 -4.11 5.49
C VAL A 53 -3.56 -4.43 6.50
N GLU A 54 -4.76 -4.74 6.00
CA GLU A 54 -5.90 -5.02 6.87
C GLU A 54 -5.66 -6.28 7.69
N GLY A 55 -5.75 -6.17 9.02
CA GLY A 55 -5.51 -7.30 9.93
C GLY A 55 -4.03 -7.59 10.21
N TRP A 56 -3.11 -6.98 9.48
CA TRP A 56 -1.67 -7.16 9.63
C TRP A 56 -1.06 -6.09 10.55
N CYS A 57 -0.15 -6.49 11.45
CA CYS A 57 0.61 -5.57 12.30
C CYS A 57 1.98 -5.26 11.70
N THR A 58 2.49 -6.13 10.83
CA THR A 58 3.75 -5.94 10.10
C THR A 58 3.58 -6.20 8.61
N ALA A 59 4.51 -5.68 7.82
CA ALA A 59 4.62 -5.99 6.40
C ALA A 59 6.09 -6.03 5.99
N LEU A 60 6.40 -6.80 4.95
CA LEU A 60 7.72 -6.86 4.36
C LEU A 60 7.84 -5.78 3.28
N VAL A 61 8.75 -4.83 3.49
CA VAL A 61 9.01 -3.73 2.56
C VAL A 61 10.21 -4.07 1.71
N ARG A 62 10.06 -4.01 0.39
CA ARG A 62 11.13 -4.23 -0.58
C ARG A 62 11.47 -2.94 -1.33
N PHE A 63 12.74 -2.57 -1.28
CA PHE A 63 13.28 -1.41 -1.98
C PHE A 63 13.73 -1.76 -3.40
N ARG A 64 14.06 -0.72 -4.18
CA ARG A 64 14.52 -0.83 -5.57
C ARG A 64 15.75 -1.69 -5.76
N ASP A 65 16.67 -1.64 -4.81
CA ASP A 65 17.91 -2.41 -4.80
C ASP A 65 17.69 -3.89 -4.40
N GLY A 66 16.44 -4.29 -4.14
CA GLY A 66 16.08 -5.62 -3.70
C GLY A 66 16.19 -5.83 -2.19
N LYS A 67 16.68 -4.84 -1.42
CA LYS A 67 16.75 -4.92 0.03
C LYS A 67 15.34 -5.09 0.60
N GLN A 68 15.21 -6.02 1.53
CA GLN A 68 13.96 -6.27 2.24
C GLN A 68 14.09 -5.91 3.71
N VAL A 69 13.05 -5.27 4.25
CA VAL A 69 13.01 -4.80 5.63
C VAL A 69 11.60 -5.00 6.16
N ARG A 70 11.47 -5.62 7.33
CA ARG A 70 10.19 -5.71 8.03
C ARG A 70 9.83 -4.34 8.60
N ALA A 71 8.66 -3.82 8.24
CA ALA A 71 8.11 -2.57 8.76
C ALA A 71 6.90 -2.87 9.65
N ARG A 72 6.68 -2.02 10.66
CA ARG A 72 5.48 -2.10 11.51
C ARG A 72 4.39 -1.20 10.96
N VAL A 73 3.17 -1.68 10.89
CA VAL A 73 2.01 -0.81 10.70
C VAL A 73 1.84 0.01 11.97
N VAL A 74 1.79 1.34 11.82
CA VAL A 74 1.71 2.27 12.98
C VAL A 74 0.36 2.96 13.08
N ARG A 75 -0.38 3.02 11.96
CA ARG A 75 -1.74 3.57 11.92
C ARG A 75 -2.46 3.15 10.64
N SER A 76 -3.75 2.88 10.69
CA SER A 76 -4.58 2.75 9.49
C SER A 76 -5.94 3.44 9.62
N PHE A 77 -6.41 3.98 8.50
CA PHE A 77 -7.61 4.79 8.36
C PHE A 77 -8.55 4.12 7.37
N ARG A 78 -9.40 3.22 7.87
CA ARG A 78 -10.37 2.47 7.07
C ARG A 78 -11.27 3.39 6.25
N ASP A 79 -11.65 4.53 6.80
CA ASP A 79 -12.51 5.53 6.15
C ASP A 79 -11.82 6.32 5.02
N ALA A 80 -10.49 6.25 4.91
CA ALA A 80 -9.70 6.93 3.87
C ALA A 80 -8.96 5.95 2.94
N ASP A 81 -9.05 4.65 3.18
CA ASP A 81 -8.20 3.63 2.55
C ASP A 81 -6.69 3.95 2.61
N LEU A 82 -6.23 4.42 3.77
CA LEU A 82 -4.85 4.86 3.99
C LEU A 82 -4.23 4.17 5.20
N ALA A 83 -3.00 3.70 5.07
CA ALA A 83 -2.20 3.21 6.19
C ALA A 83 -0.80 3.81 6.20
N PHE A 84 -0.22 3.87 7.39
CA PHE A 84 1.14 4.27 7.65
C PHE A 84 1.94 3.11 8.23
N LEU A 85 3.09 2.86 7.64
CA LEU A 85 4.08 1.87 8.08
C LEU A 85 5.35 2.60 8.51
N GLN A 86 6.07 2.05 9.46
CA GLN A 86 7.31 2.59 9.99
C GLN A 86 8.43 1.57 9.84
N LEU A 87 9.48 1.96 9.14
CA LEU A 87 10.73 1.22 9.07
C LEU A 87 11.52 1.37 10.38
N PRO A 88 12.36 0.39 10.75
CA PRO A 88 13.46 0.58 11.69
C PRO A 88 14.39 1.71 11.21
N GLU A 89 14.89 2.53 12.14
CA GLU A 89 15.67 3.72 11.83
C GLU A 89 16.96 3.38 11.08
N GLU A 90 17.63 2.31 11.49
CA GLU A 90 18.83 1.75 10.88
C GLU A 90 18.61 1.16 9.47
N ALA A 91 17.35 0.96 9.08
CA ALA A 91 17.01 0.29 7.84
C ALA A 91 16.62 1.28 6.72
N VAL A 92 16.44 2.56 7.04
CA VAL A 92 16.10 3.62 6.09
C VAL A 92 17.26 3.85 5.11
N PRO A 93 17.07 3.71 3.78
CA PRO A 93 18.16 3.89 2.83
C PRO A 93 18.58 5.37 2.68
N GLU A 94 19.88 5.64 2.65
CA GLU A 94 20.44 6.99 2.43
C GLU A 94 19.95 7.65 1.12
N ALA A 95 19.69 6.83 0.10
CA ALA A 95 19.15 7.31 -1.18
C ALA A 95 17.80 8.01 -0.99
N VAL A 96 17.00 7.58 -0.02
CA VAL A 96 15.66 8.15 0.21
C VAL A 96 15.68 9.39 1.09
N GLU A 97 16.70 9.58 1.94
CA GLU A 97 16.95 10.87 2.61
C GLU A 97 17.15 12.01 1.59
N ARG A 98 17.69 11.67 0.41
CA ARG A 98 17.94 12.61 -0.70
C ARG A 98 16.74 12.86 -1.57
N VAL A 99 15.77 11.94 -1.60
CA VAL A 99 14.51 12.17 -2.30
C VAL A 99 13.77 13.24 -1.50
N ARG A 100 13.88 14.49 -1.97
CA ARG A 100 12.98 15.57 -1.59
C ARG A 100 11.57 15.26 -2.11
N CYS A 101 10.97 14.15 -1.70
CA CYS A 101 9.54 14.03 -1.69
C CYS A 101 9.10 15.05 -0.65
N GLY A 102 8.79 16.26 -1.13
CA GLY A 102 8.25 17.36 -0.34
C GLY A 102 6.85 17.07 0.15
N LEU A 103 6.63 15.86 0.70
CA LEU A 103 5.41 15.51 1.39
C LEU A 103 5.52 16.02 2.82
N ILE A 104 6.53 15.59 3.57
CA ILE A 104 6.56 15.89 5.00
C ILE A 104 7.96 16.35 5.37
N GLN A 105 8.20 17.64 5.14
CA GLN A 105 9.08 18.39 6.05
C GLN A 105 8.30 18.57 7.36
N ASP A 106 8.95 18.96 8.47
CA ASP A 106 8.32 19.15 9.80
C ASP A 106 7.06 20.07 9.81
N ARG A 107 6.70 20.65 8.65
CA ARG A 107 5.38 21.17 8.32
C ARG A 107 4.94 20.65 6.95
N ALA A 108 3.72 20.11 6.87
CA ALA A 108 3.08 19.77 5.60
C ALA A 108 3.09 20.99 4.67
N PRO A 109 3.57 20.88 3.41
CA PRO A 109 3.24 21.87 2.40
C PRO A 109 1.73 21.90 2.27
N ALA A 110 1.16 23.09 2.05
CA ALA A 110 -0.24 23.22 1.69
C ALA A 110 -0.47 22.36 0.44
N GLY A 111 -1.08 21.18 0.61
CA GLY A 111 -1.37 20.27 -0.47
C GLY A 111 -2.18 21.03 -1.51
N ARG A 112 -1.65 21.17 -2.72
CA ARG A 112 -2.41 21.83 -3.78
C ARG A 112 -3.49 20.85 -4.24
N THR A 113 -4.69 21.35 -4.49
CA THR A 113 -5.73 20.55 -5.14
C THR A 113 -5.36 20.35 -6.62
N PRO A 114 -5.24 19.11 -7.11
CA PRO A 114 -5.02 18.86 -8.53
C PRO A 114 -6.15 19.43 -9.40
N ILE A 115 -5.88 19.75 -10.66
CA ILE A 115 -6.88 20.31 -11.58
C ILE A 115 -7.23 19.28 -12.65
N VAL A 116 -8.48 19.19 -13.06
CA VAL A 116 -8.92 18.31 -14.15
C VAL A 116 -8.13 18.59 -15.43
N GLY A 117 -7.66 17.54 -16.10
CA GLY A 117 -6.83 17.60 -17.30
C GLY A 117 -5.32 17.65 -17.03
N GLU A 118 -4.92 17.81 -15.77
CA GLU A 118 -3.51 17.79 -15.39
C GLU A 118 -2.88 16.41 -15.56
N THR A 119 -1.67 16.35 -16.12
CA THR A 119 -0.91 15.09 -16.29
C THR A 119 -0.44 14.54 -14.95
N VAL A 120 -0.65 13.24 -14.76
CA VAL A 120 -0.22 12.50 -13.57
C VAL A 120 0.51 11.21 -13.95
N TYR A 121 1.36 10.76 -13.03
CA TYR A 121 2.23 9.60 -13.17
C TYR A 121 2.04 8.69 -11.97
N ALA A 122 1.58 7.46 -12.19
CA ALA A 122 1.54 6.44 -11.15
C ALA A 122 2.77 5.54 -11.26
N ILE A 123 3.40 5.26 -10.13
CA ILE A 123 4.60 4.42 -10.06
C ILE A 123 4.33 3.29 -9.09
N GLY A 124 4.67 2.08 -9.51
CA GLY A 124 4.55 0.89 -8.66
C GLY A 124 5.46 -0.23 -9.13
N HIS A 125 5.37 -1.36 -8.44
CA HIS A 125 6.24 -2.51 -8.67
C HIS A 125 5.36 -3.76 -8.90
N PRO A 126 4.75 -3.88 -10.09
CA PRO A 126 3.86 -5.00 -10.39
C PRO A 126 4.62 -6.33 -10.43
N LEU A 127 4.20 -7.30 -9.62
CA LEU A 127 4.54 -8.72 -9.78
C LEU A 127 6.05 -9.01 -9.77
N GLY A 128 6.86 -8.24 -9.02
CA GLY A 128 8.31 -8.42 -8.95
C GLY A 128 9.09 -7.98 -10.20
N LEU A 129 8.44 -7.35 -11.18
CA LEU A 129 9.08 -6.75 -12.35
C LEU A 129 9.67 -5.37 -12.01
N PRO A 130 10.74 -4.91 -12.71
CA PRO A 130 11.27 -3.56 -12.52
C PRO A 130 10.16 -2.52 -12.66
N TYR A 131 10.19 -1.52 -11.76
CA TYR A 131 9.20 -0.44 -11.62
C TYR A 131 8.42 -0.10 -12.89
N THR A 132 7.10 -0.08 -12.76
CA THR A 132 6.19 0.36 -13.82
C THR A 132 5.77 1.80 -13.58
N LEU A 133 6.00 2.63 -14.59
CA LEU A 133 5.51 4.00 -14.69
C LEU A 133 4.31 4.01 -15.64
N THR A 134 3.15 4.43 -15.16
CA THR A 134 1.98 4.70 -16.01
C THR A 134 1.68 6.19 -16.00
N ARG A 135 1.17 6.71 -17.13
CA ARG A 135 0.82 8.12 -17.30
C ARG A 135 -0.68 8.23 -17.59
N GLY A 136 -1.30 9.25 -17.03
CA GLY A 136 -2.67 9.63 -17.32
C GLY A 136 -2.91 11.11 -17.00
N ILE A 137 -4.16 11.45 -16.75
CA ILE A 137 -4.60 12.77 -16.31
C ILE A 137 -5.52 12.66 -15.09
N VAL A 138 -5.69 13.79 -14.41
CA VAL A 138 -6.80 13.98 -13.47
C VAL A 138 -8.11 14.06 -14.27
N SER A 139 -8.98 13.07 -14.09
CA SER A 139 -10.28 13.01 -14.76
C SER A 139 -11.37 13.76 -13.97
N ALA A 140 -11.31 13.73 -12.63
CA ALA A 140 -12.23 14.46 -11.77
C ALA A 140 -11.64 14.64 -10.36
N VAL A 141 -12.08 15.67 -9.65
CA VAL A 141 -11.73 15.94 -8.26
C VAL A 141 -12.94 15.78 -7.34
N GLY A 142 -12.73 15.32 -6.11
CA GLY A 142 -13.80 15.22 -5.11
C GLY A 142 -14.87 14.17 -5.41
N ARG A 143 -14.51 13.12 -6.17
CA ARG A 143 -15.46 12.10 -6.61
C ARG A 143 -15.89 11.24 -5.42
N GLN A 144 -17.19 11.21 -5.14
CA GLN A 144 -17.74 10.42 -4.04
C GLN A 144 -17.92 8.97 -4.46
N VAL A 145 -17.25 8.05 -3.78
CA VAL A 145 -17.36 6.59 -3.97
C VAL A 145 -17.46 5.93 -2.61
N ALA A 146 -18.52 5.15 -2.38
CA ALA A 146 -18.78 4.47 -1.10
C ALA A 146 -18.66 5.39 0.14
N GLY A 147 -19.10 6.66 0.02
CA GLY A 147 -19.05 7.65 1.10
C GLY A 147 -17.67 8.29 1.33
N ARG A 148 -16.71 8.06 0.44
CA ARG A 148 -15.35 8.62 0.49
C ARG A 148 -15.09 9.52 -0.71
N SER A 149 -14.29 10.56 -0.50
CA SER A 149 -13.86 11.48 -1.56
C SER A 149 -12.55 10.99 -2.16
N TYR A 150 -12.48 10.89 -3.48
CA TYR A 150 -11.30 10.47 -4.23
C TYR A 150 -10.94 11.45 -5.36
N LEU A 151 -9.67 11.43 -5.75
CA LEU A 151 -9.21 11.92 -7.04
C LEU A 151 -9.46 10.83 -8.10
N GLN A 152 -10.16 11.16 -9.18
CA GLN A 152 -10.33 10.23 -10.29
C GLN A 152 -9.24 10.47 -11.34
N VAL A 153 -8.62 9.40 -11.82
CA VAL A 153 -7.57 9.42 -12.84
C VAL A 153 -7.81 8.32 -13.89
N ASP A 154 -7.19 8.48 -15.05
CA ASP A 154 -7.17 7.45 -16.11
C ASP A 154 -5.80 6.77 -16.27
N ALA A 155 -4.81 7.15 -15.45
CA ALA A 155 -3.53 6.47 -15.37
C ALA A 155 -3.77 4.99 -15.05
N ALA A 156 -3.17 4.09 -15.82
CA ALA A 156 -3.43 2.66 -15.69
C ALA A 156 -3.07 2.15 -14.28
N ILE A 157 -4.03 1.46 -13.65
CA ILE A 157 -3.83 0.65 -12.45
C ILE A 157 -3.49 -0.77 -12.89
N ASN A 158 -2.41 -1.30 -12.34
CA ASN A 158 -2.00 -2.69 -12.50
C ASN A 158 -1.79 -3.28 -11.10
N PRO A 159 -1.95 -4.61 -10.92
CA PRO A 159 -1.56 -5.27 -9.67
C PRO A 159 -0.14 -4.84 -9.27
N GLY A 160 0.04 -4.28 -8.07
CA GLY A 160 1.33 -3.78 -7.58
C GLY A 160 1.63 -2.28 -7.78
N ASN A 161 0.69 -1.48 -8.31
CA ASN A 161 0.72 -0.01 -8.12
C ASN A 161 -0.37 0.52 -7.17
N SER A 162 -1.27 -0.33 -6.66
CA SER A 162 -2.18 0.00 -5.55
C SER A 162 -1.40 0.35 -4.29
N GLY A 163 -1.77 1.42 -3.61
CA GLY A 163 -1.03 2.00 -2.48
C GLY A 163 0.20 2.82 -2.90
N GLY A 164 0.63 2.71 -4.16
CA GLY A 164 1.77 3.44 -4.71
C GLY A 164 1.45 4.92 -4.97
N PRO A 165 2.48 5.75 -5.16
CA PRO A 165 2.29 7.18 -5.33
C PRO A 165 1.78 7.58 -6.71
N LEU A 166 1.02 8.66 -6.72
CA LEU A 166 0.63 9.42 -7.90
C LEU A 166 1.30 10.79 -7.84
N TYR A 167 2.10 11.11 -8.87
CA TYR A 167 2.84 12.37 -8.99
C TYR A 167 2.33 13.22 -10.15
N ASP A 168 2.50 14.53 -10.08
CA ASP A 168 2.27 15.41 -11.23
C ASP A 168 3.53 15.62 -12.08
N GLY A 169 3.41 16.49 -13.10
CA GLY A 169 4.50 16.84 -14.01
C GLY A 169 5.72 17.49 -13.37
N GLN A 170 5.68 17.86 -12.09
CA GLN A 170 6.80 18.45 -11.36
C GLN A 170 7.40 17.47 -10.36
N ALA A 171 6.94 16.22 -10.39
CA ALA A 171 7.28 15.17 -9.44
C ALA A 171 6.79 15.47 -8.01
N GLU A 172 5.71 16.26 -7.88
CA GLU A 172 5.05 16.51 -6.60
C GLU A 172 3.96 15.45 -6.38
N LEU A 173 3.85 14.90 -5.15
CA LEU A 173 2.81 13.92 -4.87
C LEU A 173 1.44 14.60 -4.89
N VAL A 174 0.54 14.04 -5.67
CA VAL A 174 -0.87 14.45 -5.73
C VAL A 174 -1.81 13.46 -5.05
N GLY A 175 -1.35 12.23 -4.78
CA GLY A 175 -2.11 11.23 -4.03
C GLY A 175 -1.44 9.86 -3.97
N LEU A 176 -2.15 8.91 -3.37
CA LEU A 176 -1.81 7.49 -3.39
C LEU A 176 -2.88 6.74 -4.18
N MET A 177 -2.46 5.90 -5.10
CA MET A 177 -3.36 5.08 -5.90
C MET A 177 -4.18 4.18 -4.97
N ALA A 178 -5.49 4.23 -5.11
CA ALA A 178 -6.42 3.37 -4.40
C ALA A 178 -6.99 2.36 -5.40
N CYS A 179 -6.89 1.07 -5.10
CA CYS A 179 -7.64 0.08 -5.85
C CYS A 179 -9.14 0.33 -5.67
N SER A 180 -9.85 0.65 -6.75
CA SER A 180 -11.31 0.55 -6.77
C SER A 180 -11.70 -0.71 -7.52
N ARG A 181 -12.63 -1.50 -6.97
CA ARG A 181 -13.27 -2.65 -7.63
C ARG A 181 -14.20 -2.25 -8.78
N ALA A 182 -14.01 -1.07 -9.38
CA ALA A 182 -14.73 -0.72 -10.60
C ALA A 182 -14.01 -1.40 -11.76
N GLU A 183 -14.60 -2.48 -12.28
CA GLU A 183 -14.16 -3.20 -13.49
C GLU A 183 -14.30 -2.37 -14.79
N SER A 184 -14.17 -1.05 -14.68
CA SER A 184 -14.22 -0.13 -15.81
C SER A 184 -12.83 0.38 -16.11
N GLN A 185 -12.30 0.00 -17.26
CA GLN A 185 -11.04 0.52 -17.80
C GLN A 185 -11.05 2.05 -17.80
N GLY A 186 -9.99 2.67 -17.26
CA GLY A 186 -9.85 4.13 -17.21
C GLY A 186 -10.63 4.83 -16.09
N LEU A 187 -11.24 4.09 -15.16
CA LEU A 187 -11.87 4.65 -13.96
C LEU A 187 -11.06 4.27 -12.71
N ASN A 188 -9.99 5.02 -12.47
CA ASN A 188 -9.09 4.77 -11.36
C ASN A 188 -9.21 5.88 -10.32
N PHE A 189 -8.87 5.56 -9.07
CA PHE A 189 -9.03 6.48 -7.95
C PHE A 189 -7.75 6.59 -7.15
N ALA A 190 -7.57 7.73 -6.52
CA ALA A 190 -6.46 7.98 -5.61
C ALA A 190 -6.93 8.74 -4.37
N VAL A 191 -6.40 8.36 -3.21
CA VAL A 191 -6.46 9.15 -1.98
C VAL A 191 -5.66 10.41 -2.23
N THR A 192 -6.24 11.59 -1.98
CA THR A 192 -5.56 12.86 -2.31
C THR A 192 -4.37 13.10 -1.38
N ALA A 193 -3.35 13.80 -1.85
CA ALA A 193 -2.24 14.23 -0.99
C ALA A 193 -2.74 15.03 0.23
N GLU A 194 -3.79 15.84 0.06
CA GLU A 194 -4.46 16.55 1.17
C GLU A 194 -4.98 15.58 2.24
N GLN A 195 -5.64 14.49 1.85
CA GLN A 195 -6.08 13.45 2.78
C GLN A 195 -4.88 12.78 3.47
N VAL A 196 -3.83 12.45 2.73
CA VAL A 196 -2.59 11.88 3.29
C VAL A 196 -2.01 12.82 4.35
N TYR A 197 -1.88 14.11 4.07
CA TYR A 197 -1.38 15.10 5.02
C TYR A 197 -2.27 15.26 6.25
N SER A 198 -3.58 15.37 6.04
CA SER A 198 -4.53 15.51 7.14
C SER A 198 -4.45 14.32 8.10
N ARG A 199 -4.35 13.09 7.56
CA ARG A 199 -4.20 11.87 8.37
C ARG A 199 -2.84 11.72 8.99
N PHE A 200 -1.80 12.20 8.34
CA PHE A 200 -0.47 12.26 8.92
C PHE A 200 -0.40 13.21 10.12
N ASN A 201 -0.99 14.40 10.03
CA ASN A 201 -1.04 15.33 11.16
C ASN A 201 -1.79 14.73 12.35
N LEU A 202 -2.93 14.06 12.09
CA LEU A 202 -3.65 13.33 13.14
C LEU A 202 -2.78 12.24 13.78
N TYR A 203 -2.02 11.49 12.97
CA TYR A 203 -1.06 10.50 13.48
C TYR A 203 0.01 11.13 14.37
N LEU A 204 0.56 12.29 13.99
CA LEU A 204 1.52 13.02 14.84
C LEU A 204 0.89 13.49 16.14
N GLU A 205 -0.32 14.06 16.09
CA GLU A 205 -1.06 14.49 17.29
C GLU A 205 -1.33 13.32 18.24
N GLU A 206 -1.76 12.16 17.71
CA GLU A 206 -1.94 10.92 18.48
C GLU A 206 -0.60 10.51 19.13
N ARG A 207 0.52 10.64 18.42
CA ARG A 207 1.86 10.36 18.94
C ARG A 207 2.29 11.38 20.00
N GLU A 208 2.02 12.66 19.86
CA GLU A 208 2.31 13.65 20.90
C GLU A 208 1.52 13.34 22.19
N GLN A 209 0.32 12.79 22.05
CA GLN A 209 -0.52 12.33 23.16
C GLN A 209 -0.11 10.95 23.74
N GLY A 210 1.03 10.40 23.29
CA GLY A 210 1.59 9.16 23.81
C GLY A 210 1.07 7.87 23.15
N ALA A 211 0.30 7.94 22.06
CA ALA A 211 -0.09 6.74 21.33
C ALA A 211 1.15 6.16 20.62
N ARG A 212 1.56 4.95 21.00
CA ARG A 212 2.81 4.30 20.55
C ARG A 212 2.59 2.92 19.96
N PHE A 213 1.45 2.30 20.26
CA PHE A 213 1.11 0.93 19.85
C PHE A 213 0.07 0.96 18.74
N TYR A 214 0.02 -0.08 17.92
CA TYR A 214 -0.93 -0.21 16.83
C TYR A 214 -1.90 -1.35 17.10
N CYS A 215 -3.16 -1.18 16.69
CA CYS A 215 -4.17 -2.22 16.78
C CYS A 215 -4.57 -2.68 15.36
N CYS A 216 -4.14 -3.87 14.94
CA CYS A 216 -4.52 -4.45 13.64
C CYS A 216 -6.03 -4.70 13.48
N VAL A 217 -6.76 -4.88 14.58
CA VAL A 217 -8.21 -5.11 14.56
C VAL A 217 -8.95 -3.87 14.06
N CYS A 218 -8.71 -2.70 14.66
CA CYS A 218 -9.48 -1.48 14.35
C CYS A 218 -8.67 -0.38 13.65
N GLY A 219 -7.36 -0.58 13.47
CA GLY A 219 -6.44 0.35 12.83
C GLY A 219 -5.92 1.50 13.69
N ALA A 220 -6.30 1.56 14.97
CA ALA A 220 -6.00 2.67 15.87
C ALA A 220 -4.55 2.70 16.34
N ALA A 221 -4.04 3.91 16.63
CA ALA A 221 -2.91 4.06 17.53
C ALA A 221 -3.41 4.04 18.99
N CYS A 222 -2.68 3.34 19.87
CA CYS A 222 -3.04 3.05 21.25
C CYS A 222 -1.93 3.51 22.19
N ARG A 223 -2.32 3.93 23.41
CA ARG A 223 -1.37 4.33 24.46
C ARG A 223 -0.96 3.17 25.35
N ASP A 224 -1.89 2.24 25.60
CA ASP A 224 -1.65 1.06 26.40
C ASP A 224 -1.06 -0.08 25.51
N PRO A 225 0.06 -0.72 25.91
CA PRO A 225 0.64 -1.85 25.19
C PRO A 225 -0.15 -3.16 25.35
N ALA A 226 -1.03 -3.27 26.35
CA ALA A 226 -1.76 -4.50 26.63
C ALA A 226 -3.07 -4.57 25.86
N TYR A 227 -3.80 -3.45 25.71
CA TYR A 227 -5.08 -3.43 25.01
C TYR A 227 -5.36 -2.14 24.23
N CYS A 228 -6.25 -2.24 23.24
CA CYS A 228 -6.66 -1.12 22.42
C CYS A 228 -7.69 -0.23 23.13
N ASP A 229 -7.34 1.04 23.38
CA ASP A 229 -8.22 2.06 23.96
C ASP A 229 -9.54 2.27 23.20
N ARG A 230 -9.60 1.86 21.91
CA ARG A 230 -10.75 2.06 21.04
C ARG A 230 -11.70 0.86 20.97
N CYS A 231 -11.16 -0.35 20.88
CA CYS A 231 -11.96 -1.56 20.64
C CYS A 231 -11.78 -2.67 21.67
N GLY A 232 -10.86 -2.51 22.63
CA GLY A 232 -10.61 -3.49 23.69
C GLY A 232 -9.80 -4.72 23.28
N ALA A 233 -9.32 -4.79 22.03
CA ALA A 233 -8.47 -5.91 21.58
C ALA A 233 -7.18 -5.99 22.40
N LEU A 234 -6.74 -7.20 22.75
CA LEU A 234 -5.48 -7.44 23.45
C LEU A 234 -4.30 -7.34 22.46
N LEU A 235 -3.44 -6.33 22.61
CA LEU A 235 -2.34 -6.07 21.68
C LEU A 235 -1.15 -7.01 21.92
N ALA A 236 -0.83 -7.31 23.17
CA ALA A 236 0.28 -8.19 23.53
C ALA A 236 0.18 -9.62 22.96
N LEU A 237 -1.05 -10.10 22.71
CA LEU A 237 -1.28 -11.38 22.06
C LEU A 237 -1.01 -11.33 20.56
N VAL A 238 -1.30 -10.19 19.92
CA VAL A 238 -1.05 -10.00 18.48
C VAL A 238 0.45 -9.96 18.21
N ASP A 239 1.20 -9.18 19.00
CA ASP A 239 2.66 -9.09 18.87
C ASP A 239 3.33 -10.47 19.10
N ALA A 240 2.87 -11.24 20.09
CA ALA A 240 3.41 -12.57 20.38
C ALA A 240 3.13 -13.59 19.27
N VAL A 241 1.97 -13.52 18.61
CA VAL A 241 1.65 -14.40 17.47
C VAL A 241 2.54 -14.05 16.27
N GLU A 242 2.76 -12.76 15.98
CA GLU A 242 3.64 -12.35 14.89
C GLU A 242 5.11 -12.76 15.13
N GLU A 243 5.59 -12.71 16.37
CA GLU A 243 6.94 -13.18 16.72
C GLU A 243 7.09 -14.68 16.46
N LEU A 244 6.06 -15.47 16.77
CA LEU A 244 6.04 -16.91 16.50
C LEU A 244 5.95 -17.22 14.99
N GLU A 245 5.12 -16.49 14.25
CA GLU A 245 4.99 -16.65 12.79
C GLU A 245 6.26 -16.20 12.07
N SER A 246 6.91 -15.13 12.51
CA SER A 246 8.17 -14.64 11.94
C SER A 246 9.30 -15.65 12.15
N ALA A 247 9.38 -16.25 13.33
CA ALA A 247 10.35 -17.32 13.59
C ALA A 247 10.12 -18.53 12.69
N ALA A 248 8.87 -18.92 12.47
CA ALA A 248 8.52 -20.04 11.60
C ALA A 248 8.77 -19.75 10.10
N GLY A 249 8.57 -18.51 9.66
CA GLY A 249 8.82 -18.10 8.27
C GLY A 249 10.31 -18.01 7.92
N ASP A 250 11.16 -17.58 8.85
CA ASP A 250 12.61 -17.53 8.67
C ASP A 250 13.23 -18.95 8.59
N ASP A 251 12.65 -19.93 9.29
CA ASP A 251 13.04 -21.34 9.20
C ASP A 251 12.65 -21.93 7.84
N LYS A 252 11.46 -21.63 7.32
CA LYS A 252 11.01 -22.10 6.00
C LYS A 252 11.84 -21.50 4.86
N ALA A 253 12.19 -20.21 4.94
CA ALA A 253 13.06 -19.56 3.96
C ALA A 253 14.50 -20.12 3.96
N ARG A 254 14.96 -20.66 5.10
CA ARG A 254 16.22 -21.41 5.17
C ARG A 254 16.10 -22.79 4.54
N GLU A 255 15.02 -23.51 4.78
CA GLU A 255 14.76 -24.83 4.17
C GLU A 255 14.62 -24.72 2.63
N ASP A 256 13.88 -23.74 2.12
CA ASP A 256 13.71 -23.53 0.67
C ASP A 256 15.04 -23.14 -0.03
N ALA A 257 15.92 -22.41 0.66
CA ALA A 257 17.25 -22.05 0.16
C ALA A 257 18.25 -23.23 0.20
N GLU A 258 18.04 -24.20 1.09
CA GLU A 258 18.82 -25.44 1.13
C GLU A 258 18.35 -26.41 0.02
N GLU A 259 17.05 -26.50 -0.27
CA GLU A 259 16.50 -27.32 -1.37
C GLU A 259 16.91 -26.82 -2.76
N GLU A 260 17.01 -25.50 -3.00
CA GLU A 260 17.53 -24.96 -4.27
C GLU A 260 19.02 -25.29 -4.52
N SER A 261 19.78 -25.63 -3.46
CA SER A 261 21.20 -25.99 -3.59
C SER A 261 21.44 -27.46 -3.94
N ASP A 262 20.45 -28.33 -3.72
CA ASP A 262 20.54 -29.79 -3.95
C ASP A 262 19.80 -30.28 -5.22
N GLY A 263 19.13 -29.39 -5.96
CA GLY A 263 18.30 -29.72 -7.12
C GLY A 263 18.99 -29.64 -8.50
N ASN A 264 20.14 -30.29 -8.72
CA ASN A 264 20.62 -30.56 -10.09
C ASN A 264 20.53 -32.05 -10.43
N GLY A 265 19.32 -32.50 -10.76
CA GLY A 265 19.04 -33.87 -11.20
C GLY A 265 17.98 -33.88 -12.31
N ASN A 266 18.39 -34.24 -13.52
CA ASN A 266 17.54 -34.45 -14.70
C ASN A 266 16.39 -35.45 -14.45
N GLY A 267 15.24 -35.22 -15.08
CA GLY A 267 14.19 -36.24 -15.24
C GLY A 267 12.99 -35.76 -16.06
N GLU A 268 12.89 -36.22 -17.30
CA GLU A 268 11.74 -36.11 -18.20
C GLU A 268 10.56 -37.01 -17.77
N GLY A 269 9.35 -36.72 -18.24
CA GLY A 269 8.18 -37.63 -18.24
C GLY A 269 6.91 -36.96 -17.68
N GLU A 270 6.01 -36.45 -18.51
CA GLU A 270 4.88 -37.14 -19.18
C GLU A 270 3.53 -36.84 -18.49
N THR A 271 2.54 -36.57 -19.36
CA THR A 271 1.17 -36.14 -19.12
C THR A 271 0.29 -37.20 -18.46
N GLU A 272 -0.67 -36.81 -17.63
CA GLU A 272 -1.93 -37.53 -17.50
C GLU A 272 -3.09 -36.63 -17.05
N ASP A 273 -4.27 -36.99 -17.54
CA ASP A 273 -5.50 -36.22 -17.66
C ASP A 273 -6.56 -36.80 -16.68
N GLN A 274 -7.62 -36.02 -16.41
CA GLN A 274 -8.89 -36.40 -15.73
C GLN A 274 -8.96 -36.31 -14.18
N ASN A 275 -9.87 -35.45 -13.68
CA ASN A 275 -11.16 -35.93 -13.12
C ASN A 275 -12.12 -34.73 -12.85
N GLU A 276 -13.24 -34.68 -13.57
CA GLU A 276 -14.40 -33.85 -13.22
C GLU A 276 -15.17 -34.52 -12.08
N GLN A 277 -15.21 -33.90 -10.91
CA GLN A 277 -16.17 -34.22 -9.86
C GLN A 277 -16.91 -32.93 -9.47
N GLY A 278 -18.22 -32.92 -9.71
CA GLY A 278 -19.09 -31.80 -9.42
C GLY A 278 -19.12 -31.51 -7.93
N SER A 279 -18.55 -30.36 -7.54
CA SER A 279 -18.67 -29.80 -6.20
C SER A 279 -20.06 -29.20 -6.03
N GLU A 280 -20.77 -29.54 -4.96
CA GLU A 280 -21.95 -28.78 -4.53
C GLU A 280 -21.51 -27.35 -4.20
N VAL A 281 -22.27 -26.36 -4.68
CA VAL A 281 -21.88 -24.94 -4.70
C VAL A 281 -22.91 -24.15 -3.92
N MET A 282 -22.46 -23.33 -2.96
CA MET A 282 -23.32 -22.42 -2.19
C MET A 282 -23.16 -20.99 -2.71
N ASP A 283 -24.27 -20.28 -2.90
CA ASP A 283 -24.22 -18.90 -3.38
C ASP A 283 -23.85 -17.95 -2.25
N CYS A 284 -22.84 -17.10 -2.49
CA CYS A 284 -22.42 -16.08 -1.56
C CYS A 284 -23.58 -15.12 -1.26
N PRO A 285 -23.97 -14.91 0.00
CA PRO A 285 -25.12 -14.07 0.36
C PRO A 285 -24.92 -12.58 0.04
N VAL A 286 -23.68 -12.16 -0.23
CA VAL A 286 -23.33 -10.76 -0.49
C VAL A 286 -23.23 -10.47 -1.99
N CYS A 287 -22.60 -11.33 -2.78
CA CYS A 287 -22.34 -11.08 -4.20
C CYS A 287 -23.01 -12.06 -5.15
N GLY A 288 -23.64 -13.13 -4.64
CA GLY A 288 -24.29 -14.16 -5.45
C GLY A 288 -23.33 -15.07 -6.21
N ALA A 289 -22.02 -14.97 -5.96
CA ALA A 289 -21.04 -15.86 -6.59
C ALA A 289 -21.13 -17.26 -5.99
N ALA A 290 -21.05 -18.27 -6.87
CA ALA A 290 -21.05 -19.66 -6.48
C ALA A 290 -19.72 -20.00 -5.78
N CYS A 291 -19.79 -20.43 -4.52
CA CYS A 291 -18.64 -20.74 -3.66
C CYS A 291 -18.57 -22.21 -3.33
N SER A 292 -17.34 -22.74 -3.23
CA SER A 292 -17.09 -24.11 -2.79
C SER A 292 -17.59 -24.33 -1.37
N GLU A 293 -18.34 -25.41 -1.15
CA GLU A 293 -18.85 -25.79 0.16
C GLU A 293 -17.71 -25.97 1.18
N GLY A 294 -17.83 -25.35 2.36
CA GLY A 294 -16.80 -25.37 3.40
C GLY A 294 -15.74 -24.26 3.32
N ALA A 295 -15.79 -23.39 2.31
CA ALA A 295 -14.94 -22.20 2.28
C ALA A 295 -15.35 -21.22 3.39
N ALA A 296 -14.37 -20.78 4.21
CA ALA A 296 -14.62 -19.80 5.28
C ALA A 296 -14.93 -18.39 4.73
N TYR A 297 -14.59 -18.12 3.47
CA TYR A 297 -14.79 -16.85 2.80
C TYR A 297 -14.99 -17.04 1.30
N CYS A 298 -15.74 -16.12 0.70
CA CYS A 298 -15.98 -16.05 -0.73
C CYS A 298 -14.72 -15.62 -1.47
N ALA A 299 -14.20 -16.44 -2.37
CA ALA A 299 -13.01 -16.12 -3.17
C ALA A 299 -13.22 -14.91 -4.12
N VAL A 300 -14.46 -14.49 -4.37
CA VAL A 300 -14.80 -13.38 -5.27
C VAL A 300 -14.91 -12.04 -4.53
N CYS A 301 -15.48 -12.02 -3.32
CA CYS A 301 -15.73 -10.78 -2.59
C CYS A 301 -15.14 -10.71 -1.17
N GLY A 302 -14.59 -11.82 -0.66
CA GLY A 302 -14.03 -11.91 0.69
C GLY A 302 -15.07 -11.99 1.81
N ALA A 303 -16.36 -12.02 1.50
CA ALA A 303 -17.41 -12.17 2.52
C ALA A 303 -17.37 -13.57 3.14
N THR A 304 -17.55 -13.66 4.46
CA THR A 304 -17.74 -14.94 5.16
C THR A 304 -18.98 -15.65 4.62
N LEU A 305 -18.86 -16.96 4.34
CA LEU A 305 -19.91 -17.81 3.76
C LEU A 305 -20.70 -18.56 4.82
#